data_AF-A0A955XYN2-F1
#
_entry.id   AF-A0A955XYN2-F1
#
_cell.length_a   1.000
_cell.length_b   1.000
_cell.length_c   1.000
_cell.angle_alpha   90.00
_cell.angle_beta   90.00
_cell.angle_gamma   90.00
#
_symmetry.space_group_name_H-M   'P 1'
#
loop_
_entity.id
_entity.type
_entity.pdbx_description
1 polymer ?
#
loop_
_entity_poly.entity_id
_entity_poly.type
_entity_poly.pdbx_seq_one_letter_code
_entity_poly.pdbx_strand_id
1 'polypeptide(L)'
;MPLLIAVDLGSHAAKVTTFRSAGRKAELEDRFSYPVPQAGGVPTLEARLAALQALLDDNPGWAGGAATIGVVLSGSDAAFRPMEMPFTDRAQVEKTLPFAIEGEVPYDLDDMVLGWRSTKVGEATRVMSVLARKTSLQRYIDALKERGMDPRHV
;
A
#
# COMPACT_ATOMS: atom_id res chain seq x y z
N MET A 1 5.54 -0.89 24.34
CA MET A 1 4.40 -0.78 23.41
C MET A 1 4.90 -1.06 22.00
N PRO A 2 4.23 -1.92 21.21
CA PRO A 2 4.64 -2.19 19.83
C PRO A 2 4.75 -0.90 19.02
N LEU A 3 5.80 -0.81 18.21
CA LEU A 3 6.00 0.28 17.27
C LEU A 3 5.28 -0.07 15.96
N LEU A 4 4.45 0.85 15.47
CA LEU A 4 3.87 0.80 14.15
C LEU A 4 4.53 1.88 13.29
N ILE A 5 4.87 1.55 12.06
CA ILE A 5 5.49 2.48 11.13
C ILE A 5 4.65 2.52 9.85
N ALA A 6 4.25 3.73 9.45
CA ALA A 6 3.61 3.98 8.17
C ALA A 6 4.62 4.65 7.23
N VAL A 7 4.83 4.07 6.05
CA VAL A 7 5.75 4.61 5.02
C VAL A 7 4.95 5.05 3.78
N ASP A 8 5.17 6.29 3.35
CA ASP A 8 4.65 6.85 2.10
C ASP A 8 5.81 7.23 1.20
N LEU A 9 5.96 6.54 0.05
CA LEU A 9 6.95 6.86 -0.97
C LEU A 9 6.31 7.75 -2.06
N GLY A 10 6.06 9.00 -1.68
CA GLY A 10 5.50 10.01 -2.57
C GLY A 10 6.50 10.51 -3.62
N SER A 11 6.00 11.26 -4.61
CA SER A 11 6.83 11.88 -5.65
C SER A 11 7.68 13.04 -5.15
N HIS A 12 7.25 13.75 -4.09
CA HIS A 12 7.96 14.94 -3.59
C HIS A 12 8.78 14.67 -2.33
N ALA A 13 8.34 13.71 -1.52
CA ALA A 13 9.02 13.33 -0.29
C ALA A 13 8.70 11.87 0.05
N ALA A 14 9.70 11.17 0.60
CA ALA A 14 9.47 9.98 1.38
C ALA A 14 9.05 10.42 2.79
N LYS A 15 7.99 9.82 3.33
CA LYS A 15 7.48 10.15 4.66
C LYS A 15 7.38 8.90 5.51
N VAL A 16 7.73 9.05 6.78
CA VAL A 16 7.60 8.00 7.78
C VAL A 16 6.82 8.56 8.97
N THR A 17 5.78 7.85 9.39
CA THR A 17 5.02 8.20 10.60
C THR A 17 5.10 7.03 11.57
N THR A 18 5.42 7.33 12.83
CA THR A 18 5.59 6.33 13.88
C THR A 18 4.44 6.41 14.88
N PHE A 19 3.98 5.26 15.35
CA PHE A 19 2.93 5.17 16.35
C PHE A 19 3.28 4.16 17.42
N ARG A 20 2.82 4.41 18.65
CA ARG A 20 2.81 3.42 19.72
C ARG A 20 1.42 2.85 19.89
N SER A 21 1.33 1.52 19.93
CA SER A 21 0.07 0.82 20.15
C SER A 21 -0.10 0.37 21.61
N ALA A 22 -1.25 0.69 22.21
CA ALA A 22 -1.71 0.12 23.47
C ALA A 22 -3.14 -0.43 23.28
N GLY A 23 -3.24 -1.75 23.09
CA GLY A 23 -4.52 -2.39 22.80
C GLY A 23 -5.10 -1.93 21.46
N ARG A 24 -6.31 -1.35 21.49
CA ARG A 24 -7.01 -0.85 20.29
C ARG A 24 -6.70 0.61 19.95
N LYS A 25 -5.87 1.29 20.75
CA LYS A 25 -5.46 2.68 20.49
C LYS A 25 -4.06 2.69 19.91
N ALA A 26 -3.88 3.50 18.89
CA ALA A 26 -2.58 3.90 18.37
C ALA A 26 -2.41 5.40 18.62
N GLU A 27 -1.29 5.76 19.21
CA GLU A 27 -0.92 7.16 19.47
C GLU A 27 0.22 7.53 18.53
N LEU A 28 0.07 8.67 17.85
CA LEU A 28 1.11 9.24 17.01
C LEU A 28 2.31 9.59 17.89
N GLU A 29 3.47 9.05 17.56
CA GLU A 29 4.73 9.36 18.24
C GLU A 29 5.43 10.50 17.51
N ASP A 30 5.69 10.34 16.20
CA ASP A 30 6.33 11.39 15.40
C ASP A 30 6.10 11.21 13.89
N ARG A 31 6.47 12.23 13.10
CA ARG A 31 6.41 12.28 11.64
C ARG A 31 7.72 12.81 11.05
N PHE A 32 8.20 12.14 10.03
CA PHE A 32 9.45 12.45 9.35
C PHE A 32 9.22 12.56 7.84
N SER A 33 10.01 13.39 7.19
CA SER A 33 9.93 13.61 5.76
C SER A 33 11.31 13.94 5.21
N TYR A 34 11.66 13.33 4.09
CA TYR A 34 12.87 13.63 3.34
C TYR A 34 12.53 13.89 1.87
N PRO A 35 13.01 14.98 1.27
CA PRO A 35 12.66 15.33 -0.10
C PRO A 35 13.17 14.29 -1.11
N VAL A 36 12.34 13.93 -2.07
CA VAL A 36 12.75 13.06 -3.18
C VAL A 36 13.47 13.90 -4.24
N PRO A 37 14.67 13.49 -4.68
CA PRO A 37 15.38 14.18 -5.76
C PRO A 37 14.53 14.28 -7.04
N GLN A 38 14.48 15.47 -7.64
CA GLN A 38 13.71 15.73 -8.85
C GLN A 38 14.64 15.87 -10.06
N ALA A 39 14.28 15.23 -11.18
CA ALA A 39 15.08 15.23 -12.41
C ALA A 39 14.24 15.56 -13.66
N GLY A 40 13.20 16.39 -13.51
CA GLY A 40 12.38 16.84 -14.65
C GLY A 40 11.34 15.84 -15.16
N GLY A 41 10.82 14.99 -14.27
CA GLY A 41 9.77 14.00 -14.58
C GLY A 41 9.25 13.32 -13.32
N VAL A 42 8.43 12.28 -13.48
CA VAL A 42 7.98 11.45 -12.35
C VAL A 42 9.18 10.73 -11.74
N PRO A 43 9.49 10.91 -10.44
CA PRO A 43 10.65 10.28 -9.83
C PRO A 43 10.53 8.76 -9.83
N THR A 44 11.66 8.10 -10.14
CA THR A 44 11.77 6.64 -10.13
C THR A 44 11.61 6.09 -8.72
N LEU A 45 11.33 4.78 -8.62
CA LEU A 45 11.33 4.10 -7.33
C LEU A 45 12.70 4.23 -6.64
N GLU A 46 13.83 4.16 -7.36
CA GLU A 46 15.15 4.33 -6.74
C GLU A 46 15.32 5.72 -6.10
N ALA A 47 14.87 6.78 -6.76
CA ALA A 47 14.95 8.14 -6.21
C ALA A 47 14.13 8.28 -4.91
N ARG A 48 12.95 7.66 -4.87
CA ARG A 48 12.09 7.65 -3.67
C ARG A 48 12.70 6.81 -2.55
N LEU A 49 13.31 5.68 -2.89
CA LEU A 49 14.01 4.82 -1.94
C LEU A 49 15.30 5.46 -1.39
N ALA A 50 15.98 6.30 -2.17
CA ALA A 50 17.12 7.07 -1.68
C ALA A 50 16.69 8.07 -0.60
N ALA A 51 15.54 8.73 -0.77
CA ALA A 51 14.96 9.59 0.26
C ALA A 51 14.54 8.81 1.51
N LEU A 52 13.96 7.61 1.34
CA LEU A 52 13.68 6.72 2.48
C LEU A 52 14.96 6.29 3.18
N GLN A 53 16.03 5.98 2.44
CA GLN A 53 17.29 5.57 3.02
C GLN A 53 17.86 6.66 3.94
N ALA A 54 17.81 7.92 3.53
CA ALA A 54 18.22 9.03 4.39
C ALA A 54 17.43 9.08 5.72
N LEU A 55 16.13 8.81 5.70
CA LEU A 55 15.33 8.70 6.92
C LEU A 55 15.74 7.52 7.80
N LEU A 56 16.08 6.38 7.20
CA LEU A 56 16.50 5.18 7.93
C LEU A 56 17.90 5.35 8.54
N ASP A 57 18.80 6.05 7.85
CA ASP A 57 20.15 6.36 8.34
C ASP A 57 20.07 7.23 9.60
N ASP A 58 19.16 8.21 9.63
CA ASP A 58 18.88 9.04 10.80
C ASP A 58 18.12 8.29 11.91
N ASN A 59 17.48 7.16 11.58
CA ASN A 59 16.59 6.40 12.48
C ASN A 59 16.83 4.88 12.40
N PRO A 60 18.02 4.39 12.79
CA PRO A 60 18.41 2.99 12.57
C PRO A 60 17.53 1.98 13.32
N GLY A 61 16.83 2.42 14.38
CA GLY A 61 15.92 1.57 15.17
C GLY A 61 14.60 1.20 14.47
N TRP A 62 14.31 1.74 13.29
CA TRP A 62 13.14 1.35 12.50
C TRP A 62 13.37 0.09 11.67
N ALA A 63 14.61 -0.16 11.27
CA ALA A 63 15.01 -1.36 10.57
C ALA A 63 15.25 -2.52 11.55
N GLY A 64 15.04 -3.77 11.10
CA GLY A 64 15.40 -4.96 11.89
C GLY A 64 14.22 -5.71 12.52
N GLY A 65 12.99 -5.49 12.03
CA GLY A 65 11.87 -6.43 12.21
C GLY A 65 11.08 -6.34 13.53
N ALA A 66 11.41 -5.43 14.44
CA ALA A 66 10.65 -5.24 15.68
C ALA A 66 9.36 -4.42 15.50
N ALA A 67 9.25 -3.66 14.40
CA ALA A 67 8.11 -2.82 14.10
C ALA A 67 7.12 -3.51 13.15
N THR A 68 5.82 -3.22 13.31
CA THR A 68 4.81 -3.56 12.30
C THR A 68 4.76 -2.44 11.28
N ILE A 69 5.06 -2.77 10.02
CA ILE A 69 5.19 -1.77 8.95
C ILE A 69 3.98 -1.84 8.03
N GLY A 70 3.33 -0.69 7.82
CA GLY A 70 2.35 -0.47 6.75
C GLY A 70 2.94 0.49 5.73
N VAL A 71 2.72 0.22 4.45
CA VAL A 71 3.17 1.09 3.37
C VAL A 71 2.01 1.39 2.43
N VAL A 72 2.12 2.49 1.69
CA VAL A 72 1.13 2.87 0.68
C VAL A 72 1.79 2.84 -0.69
N LEU A 73 1.15 2.16 -1.65
CA LEU A 73 1.56 2.22 -3.06
C LEU A 73 1.19 3.56 -3.68
N SER A 74 1.98 3.99 -4.66
CA SER A 74 1.64 5.17 -5.44
C SER A 74 0.33 4.95 -6.20
N GLY A 75 -0.53 5.96 -6.24
CA GLY A 75 -1.77 5.88 -7.03
C GLY A 75 -1.55 5.67 -8.52
N SER A 76 -0.35 5.97 -9.04
CA SER A 76 0.02 5.65 -10.42
C SER A 76 0.25 4.15 -10.67
N ASP A 77 0.50 3.38 -9.62
CA ASP A 77 0.80 1.95 -9.68
C ASP A 77 -0.44 1.07 -9.42
N ALA A 78 -1.59 1.70 -9.17
CA ALA A 78 -2.83 1.04 -8.83
C ALA A 78 -4.01 1.56 -9.67
N ALA A 79 -4.89 0.67 -10.10
CA ALA A 79 -6.13 1.01 -10.80
C ALA A 79 -7.33 0.71 -9.92
N PHE A 80 -8.14 1.73 -9.64
CA PHE A 80 -9.37 1.59 -8.86
C PHE A 80 -10.58 1.38 -9.77
N ARG A 81 -11.44 0.43 -9.39
CA ARG A 81 -12.67 0.08 -10.12
C ARG A 81 -13.83 -0.05 -9.15
N PRO A 82 -14.69 0.98 -9.03
CA PRO A 82 -15.93 0.85 -8.28
C PRO A 82 -16.89 -0.06 -9.06
N MET A 83 -17.52 -1.02 -8.36
CA MET A 83 -18.48 -1.94 -8.96
C MET A 83 -19.68 -2.15 -8.02
N GLU A 84 -20.77 -2.64 -8.57
CA GLU A 84 -21.97 -3.02 -7.81
C GLU A 84 -22.28 -4.50 -8.05
N MET A 85 -22.54 -5.22 -6.96
CA MET A 85 -22.95 -6.62 -7.00
C MET A 85 -24.41 -6.72 -6.57
N PRO A 86 -25.27 -7.46 -7.30
CA PRO A 86 -26.71 -7.57 -7.02
C PRO A 86 -27.01 -8.56 -5.88
N PHE A 87 -26.14 -8.62 -4.88
CA PHE A 87 -26.28 -9.49 -3.71
C PHE A 87 -25.42 -8.95 -2.57
N THR A 88 -25.68 -9.43 -1.35
CA THR A 88 -25.01 -8.97 -0.12
C THR A 88 -24.15 -10.01 0.56
N ASP A 89 -24.16 -11.25 0.07
CA ASP A 89 -23.32 -12.31 0.61
C ASP A 89 -21.84 -12.07 0.24
N ARG A 90 -20.98 -12.03 1.26
CA ARG A 90 -19.56 -11.70 1.10
C ARG A 90 -18.81 -12.79 0.32
N ALA A 91 -19.11 -14.06 0.56
CA ALA A 91 -18.44 -15.17 -0.13
C ALA A 91 -18.82 -15.19 -1.61
N GLN A 92 -20.07 -14.86 -1.91
CA GLN A 92 -20.56 -14.67 -3.28
C GLN A 92 -19.86 -13.49 -3.97
N VAL A 93 -19.65 -12.36 -3.28
CA VAL A 93 -18.85 -11.24 -3.81
C VAL A 93 -17.43 -11.68 -4.11
N GLU A 94 -16.75 -12.33 -3.17
CA GLU A 94 -15.36 -12.78 -3.33
C GLU A 94 -15.18 -13.72 -4.53
N LYS A 95 -16.14 -14.64 -4.73
CA LYS A 95 -16.14 -15.56 -5.87
C LYS A 95 -16.44 -14.88 -7.21
N THR A 96 -17.33 -13.88 -7.22
CA THR A 96 -17.83 -13.26 -8.47
C THR A 96 -16.96 -12.11 -8.93
N LEU A 97 -16.32 -11.42 -7.98
CA LEU A 97 -15.59 -10.17 -8.23
C LEU A 97 -14.47 -10.31 -9.29
N PRO A 98 -13.62 -11.34 -9.28
CA PRO A 98 -12.56 -11.48 -10.29
C PRO A 98 -13.12 -11.51 -11.71
N PHE A 99 -14.14 -12.34 -11.96
CA PHE A 99 -14.76 -12.48 -13.28
C PHE A 99 -15.42 -11.18 -13.76
N ALA A 100 -16.07 -10.46 -12.84
CA ALA A 100 -16.71 -9.19 -13.18
C ALA A 100 -15.67 -8.12 -13.54
N ILE A 101 -14.53 -8.07 -12.84
CA ILE A 101 -13.44 -7.12 -13.14
C ILE A 101 -12.76 -7.44 -14.46
N GLU A 102 -12.59 -8.73 -14.79
CA GLU A 102 -11.88 -9.17 -16.00
C GLU A 102 -12.50 -8.57 -17.28
N GLY A 103 -13.84 -8.42 -17.31
CA GLY A 103 -14.54 -7.75 -18.41
C GLY A 103 -14.39 -6.23 -18.46
N GLU A 104 -13.88 -5.60 -17.40
CA GLU A 104 -13.83 -4.14 -17.20
C GLU A 104 -12.41 -3.57 -17.30
N VAL A 105 -11.39 -4.42 -17.45
CA VAL A 105 -9.99 -3.99 -17.47
C VAL A 105 -9.24 -4.52 -18.68
N PRO A 106 -8.35 -3.71 -19.28
CA PRO A 106 -7.59 -4.10 -20.47
C PRO A 106 -6.32 -4.91 -20.11
N TYR A 107 -6.35 -5.65 -19.00
CA TYR A 107 -5.19 -6.37 -18.47
C TYR A 107 -5.57 -7.79 -18.05
N ASP A 108 -4.61 -8.70 -18.12
CA ASP A 108 -4.75 -10.04 -17.58
C ASP A 108 -4.74 -10.00 -16.04
N LEU A 109 -5.75 -10.59 -15.42
CA LEU A 109 -5.84 -10.65 -13.95
C LEU A 109 -4.80 -11.60 -13.34
N ASP A 110 -4.27 -12.55 -14.09
CA ASP A 110 -3.21 -13.44 -13.61
C ASP A 110 -1.90 -12.68 -13.34
N ASP A 111 -1.70 -11.51 -13.94
CA ASP A 111 -0.56 -10.62 -13.68
C ASP A 111 -0.82 -9.58 -12.57
N MET A 112 -2.03 -9.57 -12.00
CA MET A 112 -2.50 -8.54 -11.08
C MET A 112 -2.77 -9.08 -9.68
N VAL A 113 -2.56 -8.24 -8.68
CA VAL A 113 -3.11 -8.42 -7.33
C VAL A 113 -4.42 -7.65 -7.27
N LEU A 114 -5.50 -8.35 -6.92
CA LEU A 114 -6.81 -7.77 -6.69
C LEU A 114 -7.04 -7.59 -5.18
N GLY A 115 -7.07 -6.33 -4.74
CA GLY A 115 -7.57 -5.94 -3.44
C GLY A 115 -8.99 -5.41 -3.55
N TRP A 116 -9.80 -5.55 -2.49
CA TRP A 116 -11.14 -4.95 -2.46
C TRP A 116 -11.65 -4.64 -1.06
N ARG A 117 -12.57 -3.67 -1.01
CA ARG A 117 -13.41 -3.37 0.16
C ARG A 117 -14.85 -3.23 -0.31
N SER A 118 -15.79 -3.55 0.56
CA SER A 118 -17.20 -3.55 0.21
C SER A 118 -18.07 -2.96 1.30
N THR A 119 -19.16 -2.33 0.89
CA THR A 119 -20.21 -1.85 1.78
C THR A 119 -21.56 -2.28 1.23
N LYS A 120 -22.41 -2.84 2.10
CA LYS A 120 -23.79 -3.19 1.75
C LYS A 120 -24.62 -1.92 1.54
N VAL A 121 -25.40 -1.90 0.46
CA VAL A 121 -26.33 -0.81 0.11
C VAL A 121 -27.66 -1.44 -0.29
N GLY A 122 -28.63 -1.46 0.63
CA GLY A 122 -29.91 -2.14 0.42
C GLY A 122 -29.70 -3.65 0.23
N GLU A 123 -30.14 -4.17 -0.92
CA GLU A 123 -29.97 -5.57 -1.34
C GLU A 123 -28.76 -5.78 -2.25
N ALA A 124 -27.98 -4.73 -2.50
CA ALA A 124 -26.76 -4.77 -3.30
C ALA A 124 -25.51 -4.54 -2.44
N THR A 125 -24.34 -4.82 -3.03
CA THR A 125 -23.04 -4.50 -2.45
C THR A 125 -22.27 -3.57 -3.36
N ARG A 126 -21.84 -2.43 -2.84
CA ARG A 126 -20.86 -1.58 -3.52
C ARG A 126 -19.47 -2.06 -3.17
N VAL A 127 -18.66 -2.35 -4.19
CA VAL A 127 -17.29 -2.82 -4.06
C VAL A 127 -16.36 -1.74 -4.61
N MET A 128 -15.35 -1.38 -3.82
CA MET A 128 -14.18 -0.65 -4.32
C MET A 128 -13.07 -1.66 -4.52
N SER A 129 -12.77 -1.95 -5.78
CA SER A 129 -11.67 -2.83 -6.16
C SER A 129 -10.43 -2.02 -6.50
N VAL A 130 -9.27 -2.60 -6.23
CA VAL A 130 -7.96 -2.06 -6.59
C VAL A 130 -7.14 -3.17 -7.23
N LEU A 131 -6.52 -2.84 -8.36
CA LEU A 131 -5.60 -3.72 -9.07
C LEU A 131 -4.21 -3.11 -9.05
N ALA A 132 -3.20 -3.93 -8.78
CA ALA A 132 -1.80 -3.56 -8.92
C ALA A 132 -1.04 -4.70 -9.61
N ARG A 133 -0.06 -4.38 -10.48
CA ARG A 133 0.78 -5.41 -11.12
C ARG A 133 1.58 -6.16 -10.07
N LYS A 134 1.54 -7.49 -10.10
CA LYS A 134 2.29 -8.37 -9.18
C LYS A 134 3.78 -8.02 -9.18
N THR A 135 4.36 -7.82 -10.37
CA THR A 135 5.79 -7.50 -10.53
C THR A 135 6.17 -6.15 -9.92
N SER A 136 5.36 -5.11 -10.13
CA SER A 136 5.60 -3.79 -9.54
C SER A 136 5.50 -3.83 -8.01
N LEU A 137 4.47 -4.49 -7.48
CA LEU A 137 4.29 -4.67 -6.05
C LEU A 137 5.43 -5.46 -5.42
N GLN A 138 5.84 -6.57 -6.06
CA GLN A 138 6.94 -7.40 -5.58
C GLN A 138 8.25 -6.61 -5.53
N ARG A 139 8.59 -5.88 -6.61
CA ARG A 139 9.77 -5.00 -6.65
C ARG A 139 9.75 -3.96 -5.53
N TYR A 140 8.57 -3.40 -5.24
CA TYR A 140 8.40 -2.42 -4.16
C TYR A 140 8.63 -3.04 -2.79
N ILE A 141 8.03 -4.20 -2.51
CA ILE A 141 8.17 -4.92 -1.24
C ILE A 141 9.63 -5.38 -1.03
N ASP A 142 10.26 -5.94 -2.05
CA ASP A 142 11.64 -6.42 -1.96
C ASP A 142 12.61 -5.29 -1.65
N ALA A 143 12.44 -4.15 -2.31
CA ALA A 143 13.29 -2.99 -2.04
C ALA A 143 13.13 -2.44 -0.60
N LEU A 144 11.96 -2.58 0.02
CA LEU A 144 11.77 -2.24 1.43
C LEU A 144 12.43 -3.28 2.35
N LYS A 145 12.27 -4.57 2.04
CA LYS A 145 12.88 -5.67 2.80
C LYS A 145 14.40 -5.59 2.81
N GLU A 146 15.01 -5.26 1.67
CA GLU A 146 16.46 -5.01 1.56
C GLU A 146 16.95 -3.90 2.51
N ARG A 147 16.07 -2.97 2.89
CA ARG A 147 16.34 -1.88 3.85
C ARG A 147 15.94 -2.24 5.28
N GLY A 148 15.68 -3.52 5.56
CA GLY A 148 15.27 -4.00 6.88
C GLY A 148 13.84 -3.64 7.26
N MET A 149 13.03 -3.20 6.29
CA MET A 149 11.62 -2.84 6.47
C MET A 149 10.74 -3.92 5.83
N ASP A 150 10.17 -4.83 6.61
CA ASP A 150 9.29 -5.90 6.12
C ASP A 150 7.80 -5.49 6.25
N PRO A 151 7.12 -5.08 5.15
CA PRO A 151 5.75 -4.60 5.22
C PRO A 151 4.76 -5.73 5.51
N ARG A 152 3.92 -5.53 6.52
CA ARG A 152 2.77 -6.39 6.82
C ARG A 152 1.50 -5.98 6.06
N HIS A 153 1.43 -4.71 5.69
CA HIS A 153 0.29 -4.13 4.97
C HIS A 153 0.82 -3.25 3.83
N VAL A 154 0.22 -3.41 2.65
CA VAL A 154 0.50 -2.63 1.44
C VAL A 154 -0.83 -2.19 0.82
#